data_AF-A0A945AKX8-F1
#
_entry.id   AF-A0A945AKX8-F1
#
_cell.length_a   1.000
_cell.length_b   1.000
_cell.length_c   1.000
_cell.angle_alpha   90.00
_cell.angle_beta   90.00
_cell.angle_gamma   90.00
#
_symmetry.space_group_name_H-M   'P 1'
#
loop_
_entity.id
_entity.type
_entity.pdbx_description
1 polymer ?
#
loop_
_entity_poly.entity_id
_entity_poly.type
_entity_poly.pdbx_seq_one_letter_code
_entity_poly.pdbx_strand_id
1 'polypeptide(L)'
;MFSLDQFAAAPPFSLLASVFLVIGLDYIGFQFLKLFVFIGIAHLNRKDWLRWQSPIIGSVILALVLYPLALLELTHFVLMKGLAITLLLMGCIHLFNGFYKQQIRLNNWRSILSALRHQSILKTTLVLLLIGMGLTSLGPVTSADALDNHIGSAIAILNDGGLFGHHEWFHHRLSGNGEVLNAMALSIGAEQFGSLLQFTSLLAIVGTLLFVQPISKVFQGSGESRYLIALAAVSAPVVIFLTSAPKPQMWPISMTVLAFVLSVQLSRQNVTRSRLMLEYSLVCLLVMVATQAKFNYILGGGLVGIMAFVVMTKQGYFKPALLLGLLTVIVVLIPPIALKSIAFDTSLIDAFI
;
A
#
# COMPACT_ATOMS: atom_id res chain seq x y z
N MET A 1 20.70 11.42 -20.00
CA MET A 1 19.39 11.19 -19.35
C MET A 1 18.83 9.89 -19.90
N PHE A 2 18.44 8.97 -19.02
CA PHE A 2 17.81 7.72 -19.43
C PHE A 2 16.31 7.95 -19.69
N SER A 3 15.79 7.32 -20.75
CA SER A 3 14.36 7.29 -21.09
C SER A 3 13.71 6.01 -20.58
N LEU A 4 12.37 5.93 -20.69
CA LEU A 4 11.62 4.74 -20.28
C LEU A 4 12.14 3.47 -20.96
N ASP A 5 12.42 3.51 -22.26
CA ASP A 5 12.93 2.35 -23.03
C ASP A 5 14.26 1.81 -22.50
N GLN A 6 15.05 2.67 -21.85
CA GLN A 6 16.35 2.29 -21.30
C GLN A 6 16.23 1.73 -19.88
N PHE A 7 15.19 2.13 -19.15
CA PHE A 7 14.92 1.59 -17.81
C PHE A 7 14.05 0.35 -17.84
N ALA A 8 13.08 0.24 -18.74
CA ALA A 8 12.19 -0.92 -18.81
C ALA A 8 12.94 -2.18 -19.23
N ALA A 9 12.82 -3.25 -18.43
CA ALA A 9 13.37 -4.54 -18.80
C ALA A 9 12.52 -5.19 -19.90
N ALA A 10 13.16 -5.92 -20.81
CA ALA A 10 12.44 -6.64 -21.86
C ALA A 10 11.38 -7.59 -21.25
N PRO A 11 10.17 -7.69 -21.84
CA PRO A 11 9.21 -8.72 -21.44
C PRO A 11 9.80 -10.12 -21.60
N PRO A 12 9.53 -11.08 -20.68
CA PRO A 12 8.66 -11.00 -19.50
C PRO A 12 9.38 -10.55 -18.22
N PHE A 13 10.64 -10.10 -18.29
CA PHE A 13 11.47 -9.84 -17.11
C PHE A 13 10.97 -8.66 -16.27
N SER A 14 10.51 -7.57 -16.91
CA SER A 14 9.88 -6.44 -16.21
C SER A 14 8.70 -6.89 -15.35
N LEU A 15 7.86 -7.76 -15.90
CA LEU A 15 6.70 -8.31 -15.22
C LEU A 15 7.10 -9.17 -14.02
N LEU A 16 8.03 -10.10 -14.22
CA LEU A 16 8.51 -10.98 -13.16
C LEU A 16 9.14 -10.18 -12.02
N ALA A 17 9.99 -9.21 -12.35
CA ALA A 17 10.60 -8.32 -11.37
C ALA A 17 9.52 -7.57 -10.57
N SER A 18 8.51 -7.02 -11.23
CA SER A 18 7.39 -6.32 -10.59
C SER A 18 6.63 -7.21 -9.60
N VAL A 19 6.33 -8.45 -9.99
CA VAL A 19 5.66 -9.42 -9.13
C VAL A 19 6.51 -9.76 -7.90
N PHE A 20 7.81 -10.02 -8.09
CA PHE A 20 8.70 -10.33 -6.97
C PHE A 20 8.91 -9.15 -6.03
N LEU A 21 8.97 -7.91 -6.52
CA LEU A 21 9.03 -6.72 -5.67
C LEU A 21 7.80 -6.61 -4.77
N VAL A 22 6.59 -6.82 -5.32
CA VAL A 22 5.35 -6.79 -4.54
C VAL A 22 5.31 -7.92 -3.49
N ILE A 23 5.81 -9.11 -3.83
CA ILE A 23 5.97 -10.20 -2.84
C ILE A 23 7.04 -9.85 -1.79
N GLY A 24 8.07 -9.09 -2.16
CA GLY A 24 9.06 -8.54 -1.24
C GLY A 24 8.42 -7.57 -0.23
N LEU A 25 7.54 -6.66 -0.70
CA LEU A 25 6.77 -5.77 0.17
C LEU A 25 5.87 -6.58 1.11
N ASP A 26 5.22 -7.59 0.58
CA ASP A 26 4.42 -8.53 1.35
C ASP A 26 5.23 -9.21 2.46
N TYR A 27 6.48 -9.61 2.18
CA TYR A 27 7.38 -10.17 3.17
C TYR A 27 7.72 -9.17 4.28
N ILE A 28 8.12 -7.94 3.92
CA ILE A 28 8.49 -6.89 4.89
C ILE A 28 7.32 -6.59 5.83
N GLY A 29 6.13 -6.34 5.26
CA GLY A 29 4.96 -6.08 6.07
C GLY A 29 4.54 -7.27 6.94
N PHE A 30 4.81 -8.50 6.50
CA PHE A 30 4.46 -9.70 7.25
C PHE A 30 5.37 -9.83 8.47
N GLN A 31 6.68 -9.55 8.29
CA GLN A 31 7.62 -9.51 9.40
C GLN A 31 7.27 -8.38 10.37
N PHE A 32 6.87 -7.20 9.89
CA PHE A 32 6.41 -6.12 10.75
C PHE A 32 5.19 -6.53 11.59
N LEU A 33 4.15 -7.07 10.94
CA LEU A 33 2.94 -7.53 11.61
C LEU A 33 3.24 -8.62 12.65
N LYS A 34 4.19 -9.51 12.38
CA LYS A 34 4.63 -10.54 13.32
C LYS A 34 5.42 -9.96 14.49
N LEU A 35 6.37 -9.07 14.22
CA LEU A 35 7.23 -8.43 15.23
C LEU A 35 6.40 -7.67 16.26
N PHE A 36 5.37 -6.96 15.81
CA PHE A 36 4.45 -6.18 16.64
C PHE A 36 3.22 -6.99 17.13
N VAL A 37 3.26 -8.31 16.97
CA VAL A 37 2.24 -9.26 17.47
C VAL A 37 0.84 -8.92 16.94
N PHE A 38 0.74 -8.33 15.75
CA PHE A 38 -0.55 -8.16 15.04
C PHE A 38 -1.10 -9.48 14.51
N ILE A 39 -0.20 -10.40 14.14
CA ILE A 39 -0.52 -11.74 13.69
C ILE A 39 0.21 -12.74 14.59
N GLY A 40 -0.47 -13.83 14.98
CA GLY A 40 0.12 -14.88 15.79
C GLY A 40 1.28 -15.61 15.10
N ILE A 41 2.15 -16.25 15.89
CA ILE A 41 3.33 -17.00 15.39
C ILE A 41 2.89 -18.16 14.46
N ALA A 42 1.68 -18.69 14.66
CA ALA A 42 1.08 -19.73 13.85
C ALA A 42 -0.05 -19.17 12.95
N HIS A 43 0.31 -18.77 11.73
CA HIS A 43 -0.27 -19.25 10.46
C HIS A 43 -0.40 -18.20 9.36
N LEU A 44 -0.04 -18.65 8.15
CA LEU A 44 -0.56 -18.24 6.84
C LEU A 44 -2.08 -18.47 6.73
N ASN A 45 -2.87 -18.16 7.77
CA ASN A 45 -4.31 -18.38 7.72
C ASN A 45 -4.92 -17.32 6.81
N ARG A 46 -5.43 -17.74 5.64
CA ARG A 46 -6.08 -16.85 4.66
C ARG A 46 -7.26 -16.07 5.25
N LYS A 47 -7.82 -16.53 6.38
CA LYS A 47 -8.91 -15.87 7.11
C LYS A 47 -8.44 -14.75 8.04
N ASP A 48 -7.15 -14.59 8.26
CA ASP A 48 -6.62 -13.44 8.97
C ASP A 48 -6.60 -12.23 8.03
N TRP A 49 -7.52 -11.30 8.24
CA TRP A 49 -7.69 -10.12 7.40
C TRP A 49 -6.46 -9.21 7.42
N LEU A 50 -5.68 -9.20 8.52
CA LEU A 50 -4.45 -8.41 8.64
C LEU A 50 -3.35 -8.94 7.72
N ARG A 51 -3.36 -10.24 7.39
CA ARG A 51 -2.39 -10.83 6.45
C ARG A 51 -2.52 -10.21 5.05
N TRP A 52 -3.73 -9.82 4.64
CA TRP A 52 -3.98 -9.17 3.36
C TRP A 52 -3.46 -7.72 3.30
N GLN A 53 -3.17 -7.11 4.45
CA GLN A 53 -2.64 -5.74 4.56
C GLN A 53 -1.11 -5.69 4.49
N SER A 54 -0.47 -6.85 4.49
CA SER A 54 0.97 -7.01 4.55
C SER A 54 1.72 -6.25 3.43
N PRO A 55 1.32 -6.31 2.14
CA PRO A 55 2.00 -5.53 1.09
C PRO A 55 1.88 -4.01 1.30
N ILE A 56 0.76 -3.56 1.90
CA ILE A 56 0.49 -2.14 2.18
C ILE A 56 1.39 -1.65 3.31
N ILE A 57 1.52 -2.43 4.37
CA ILE A 57 2.43 -2.10 5.47
C ILE A 57 3.89 -2.11 5.00
N GLY A 58 4.28 -3.09 4.18
CA GLY A 58 5.63 -3.14 3.62
C GLY A 58 5.97 -1.92 2.75
N SER A 59 5.05 -1.52 1.88
CA SER A 59 5.24 -0.31 1.06
C SER A 59 5.25 0.97 1.88
N VAL A 60 4.45 1.05 2.93
CA VAL A 60 4.45 2.19 3.87
C VAL A 60 5.79 2.33 4.59
N ILE A 61 6.34 1.23 5.10
CA ILE A 61 7.67 1.22 5.77
C ILE A 61 8.75 1.70 4.80
N LEU A 62 8.71 1.20 3.57
CA LEU A 62 9.69 1.56 2.56
C LEU A 62 9.55 3.03 2.14
N ALA A 63 8.32 3.52 1.93
CA ALA A 63 8.05 4.91 1.59
C ALA A 63 8.50 5.88 2.69
N LEU A 64 8.31 5.52 3.96
CA LEU A 64 8.72 6.33 5.10
C LEU A 64 10.24 6.56 5.17
N VAL A 65 11.03 5.65 4.61
CA VAL A 65 12.49 5.78 4.51
C VAL A 65 12.89 6.45 3.20
N LEU A 66 12.35 5.98 2.07
CA LEU A 66 12.78 6.43 0.75
C LEU A 66 12.35 7.86 0.43
N TYR A 67 11.17 8.29 0.85
CA TYR A 67 10.66 9.61 0.47
C TYR A 67 11.51 10.77 1.04
N PRO A 68 11.86 10.80 2.34
CA PRO A 68 12.81 11.79 2.87
C PRO A 68 14.18 11.72 2.19
N LEU A 69 14.69 10.52 1.87
CA LEU A 69 15.95 10.38 1.16
C LEU A 69 15.90 10.96 -0.25
N ALA A 70 14.77 10.81 -0.94
CA ALA A 70 14.58 11.36 -2.28
C ALA A 70 14.56 12.89 -2.26
N LEU A 71 13.91 13.49 -1.25
CA LEU A 71 13.90 14.94 -1.04
C LEU A 71 15.26 15.50 -0.60
N LEU A 72 16.13 14.65 -0.02
CA LEU A 72 17.53 14.99 0.31
C LEU A 72 18.50 14.72 -0.84
N GLU A 73 18.02 14.29 -2.01
CA GLU A 73 18.84 13.96 -3.17
C GLU A 73 19.83 12.80 -2.94
N LEU A 74 19.51 11.93 -1.98
CA LEU A 74 20.34 10.78 -1.59
C LEU A 74 19.89 9.48 -2.28
N THR A 75 19.06 9.57 -3.31
CA THR A 75 18.47 8.42 -4.00
C THR A 75 19.12 8.14 -5.35
N HIS A 76 20.45 8.14 -5.37
CA HIS A 76 21.21 7.79 -6.58
C HIS A 76 20.80 6.42 -7.13
N PHE A 77 20.93 6.26 -8.45
CA PHE A 77 20.52 5.06 -9.17
C PHE A 77 21.03 3.75 -8.55
N VAL A 78 22.30 3.72 -8.09
CA VAL A 78 22.91 2.53 -7.46
C VAL A 78 22.20 2.15 -6.15
N LEU A 79 21.82 3.12 -5.32
CA LEU A 79 21.09 2.88 -4.08
C LEU A 79 19.70 2.31 -4.38
N MET A 80 18.96 2.96 -5.28
CA MET A 80 17.62 2.53 -5.69
C MET A 80 17.65 1.12 -6.27
N LYS A 81 18.61 0.83 -7.15
CA LYS A 81 18.82 -0.49 -7.74
C LYS A 81 19.19 -1.54 -6.70
N GLY A 82 20.09 -1.19 -5.77
CA GLY A 82 20.46 -2.08 -4.66
C GLY A 82 19.25 -2.44 -3.79
N LEU A 83 18.46 -1.45 -3.39
CA LEU A 83 17.24 -1.67 -2.60
C LEU A 83 16.22 -2.52 -3.36
N ALA A 84 15.95 -2.23 -4.63
CA ALA A 84 15.07 -3.05 -5.47
C ALA A 84 15.55 -4.49 -5.58
N ILE A 85 16.85 -4.74 -5.80
CA ILE A 85 17.41 -6.10 -5.86
C ILE A 85 17.23 -6.80 -4.51
N THR A 86 17.51 -6.14 -3.39
CA THR A 86 17.30 -6.76 -2.06
C THR A 86 15.84 -7.13 -1.82
N LEU A 87 14.91 -6.25 -2.22
CA LEU A 87 13.47 -6.49 -2.10
C LEU A 87 13.02 -7.65 -3.01
N LEU A 88 13.54 -7.71 -4.23
CA LEU A 88 13.30 -8.81 -5.17
C LEU A 88 13.78 -10.14 -4.58
N LEU A 89 14.99 -10.18 -4.01
CA LEU A 89 15.54 -11.38 -3.35
C LEU A 89 14.70 -11.79 -2.14
N MET A 90 14.25 -10.85 -1.31
CA MET A 90 13.31 -11.13 -0.23
C MET A 90 12.00 -11.72 -0.75
N GLY A 91 11.49 -11.21 -1.87
CA GLY A 91 10.31 -11.74 -2.55
C GLY A 91 10.51 -13.18 -3.01
N CYS A 92 11.64 -13.48 -3.66
CA CYS A 92 12.01 -14.85 -4.05
C CYS A 92 12.07 -15.80 -2.85
N ILE A 93 12.74 -15.39 -1.76
CA ILE A 93 12.84 -16.17 -0.52
C ILE A 93 11.45 -16.40 0.09
N HIS A 94 10.60 -15.37 0.14
CA HIS A 94 9.26 -15.49 0.70
C HIS A 94 8.39 -16.46 -0.10
N LEU A 95 8.42 -16.36 -1.44
CA LEU A 95 7.71 -17.25 -2.33
C LEU A 95 8.17 -18.70 -2.18
N PHE A 96 9.50 -18.92 -2.17
CA PHE A 96 10.09 -20.26 -1.99
C PHE A 96 9.69 -20.89 -0.65
N ASN A 97 9.77 -20.13 0.44
CA ASN A 97 9.33 -20.58 1.76
C ASN A 97 7.83 -20.87 1.82
N GLY A 98 7.02 -20.11 1.08
CA GLY A 98 5.58 -20.34 0.94
C GLY A 98 5.29 -21.66 0.23
N PHE A 99 5.95 -21.90 -0.91
CA PHE A 99 5.81 -23.14 -1.66
C PHE A 99 6.28 -24.35 -0.86
N TYR A 100 7.46 -24.29 -0.24
CA TYR A 100 7.98 -25.39 0.58
C TYR A 100 6.99 -25.83 1.68
N LYS A 101 6.37 -24.86 2.37
CA LYS A 101 5.35 -25.14 3.39
C LYS A 101 4.03 -25.68 2.81
N GLN A 102 3.68 -25.27 1.59
CA GLN A 102 2.43 -25.65 0.95
C GLN A 102 2.54 -26.94 0.10
N GLN A 103 3.76 -27.38 -0.23
CA GLN A 103 4.07 -28.61 -0.97
C GLN A 103 3.57 -29.88 -0.26
N ILE A 104 3.23 -29.78 1.03
CA ILE A 104 2.59 -30.83 1.83
C ILE A 104 1.08 -31.00 1.50
N ARG A 105 0.48 -30.13 0.68
CA ARG A 105 -0.97 -30.14 0.39
C ARG A 105 -1.29 -29.88 -1.08
N LEU A 106 -0.74 -30.71 -1.98
CA LEU A 106 -1.22 -30.78 -3.36
C LEU A 106 -2.59 -31.47 -3.38
N ASN A 107 -3.65 -30.68 -3.31
CA ASN A 107 -5.01 -31.16 -3.51
C ASN A 107 -5.28 -31.40 -5.01
N ASN A 108 -6.01 -32.47 -5.33
CA ASN A 108 -6.45 -32.81 -6.67
C ASN A 108 -7.16 -31.63 -7.35
N TRP A 109 -6.69 -31.20 -8.53
CA TRP A 109 -7.27 -30.12 -9.35
C TRP A 109 -8.78 -30.29 -9.60
N ARG A 110 -9.26 -31.53 -9.66
CA ARG A 110 -10.70 -31.87 -9.75
C ARG A 110 -11.53 -31.33 -8.58
N SER A 111 -10.96 -31.24 -7.39
CA SER A 111 -11.62 -30.67 -6.20
C SER A 111 -11.76 -29.15 -6.25
N ILE A 112 -10.86 -28.46 -6.96
CA ILE A 112 -10.92 -27.00 -7.14
C ILE A 112 -12.02 -26.65 -8.14
N LEU A 113 -12.10 -27.39 -9.26
CA LEU A 113 -13.15 -27.25 -10.27
C LEU A 113 -14.55 -27.55 -9.70
N SER A 114 -14.70 -28.59 -8.89
CA SER A 114 -15.99 -28.87 -8.23
C SER A 114 -16.35 -27.80 -7.20
N ALA A 115 -15.37 -27.27 -6.45
CA ALA A 115 -15.59 -26.18 -5.51
C ALA A 115 -16.00 -24.87 -6.19
N LEU A 116 -15.52 -24.59 -7.42
CA LEU A 116 -15.92 -23.44 -8.23
C LEU A 116 -17.36 -23.57 -8.75
N ARG A 117 -17.77 -24.79 -9.17
CA ARG A 117 -19.12 -25.05 -9.71
C ARG A 117 -20.24 -24.82 -8.69
N HIS A 118 -19.96 -24.96 -7.40
CA HIS A 118 -20.94 -24.77 -6.32
C HIS A 118 -20.88 -23.38 -5.66
N GLN A 119 -20.14 -22.40 -6.21
CA GLN A 119 -20.13 -21.05 -5.65
C GLN A 119 -21.36 -20.22 -6.05
N SER A 120 -21.80 -19.35 -5.15
CA SER A 120 -22.79 -18.31 -5.43
C SER A 120 -22.31 -17.40 -6.55
N ILE A 121 -23.23 -16.95 -7.42
CA ILE A 121 -22.94 -16.04 -8.55
C ILE A 121 -22.12 -14.81 -8.12
N LEU A 122 -22.43 -14.23 -6.95
CA LEU A 122 -21.74 -13.06 -6.39
C LEU A 122 -20.25 -13.27 -6.15
N LYS A 123 -19.87 -14.46 -5.66
CA LYS A 123 -18.47 -14.81 -5.42
C LYS A 123 -17.75 -15.00 -6.74
N THR A 124 -18.39 -15.68 -7.69
CA THR A 124 -17.83 -15.93 -9.02
C THR A 124 -17.61 -14.62 -9.76
N THR A 125 -18.58 -13.70 -9.75
CA THR A 125 -18.44 -12.39 -10.40
C THR A 125 -17.34 -11.55 -9.76
N LEU A 126 -17.27 -11.50 -8.42
CA LEU A 126 -16.20 -10.79 -7.71
C LEU A 126 -14.81 -11.34 -8.10
N VAL A 127 -14.65 -12.66 -8.11
CA VAL A 127 -13.38 -13.30 -8.49
C VAL A 127 -13.02 -13.01 -9.95
N LEU A 128 -13.98 -13.07 -10.87
CA LEU A 128 -13.73 -12.77 -12.29
C LEU A 128 -13.31 -11.30 -12.48
N LEU A 129 -13.96 -10.35 -11.80
CA LEU A 129 -13.56 -8.94 -11.86
C LEU A 129 -12.15 -8.71 -11.31
N LEU A 130 -11.82 -9.34 -10.17
CA LEU A 130 -10.48 -9.22 -9.60
C LEU A 130 -9.40 -9.85 -10.48
N ILE A 131 -9.69 -10.98 -11.13
CA ILE A 131 -8.77 -11.58 -12.12
C ILE A 131 -8.60 -10.65 -13.31
N GLY A 132 -9.70 -10.11 -13.85
CA GLY A 132 -9.65 -9.15 -14.96
C GLY A 132 -8.79 -7.93 -14.63
N MET A 133 -9.03 -7.30 -13.48
CA MET A 133 -8.23 -6.15 -13.00
C MET A 133 -6.77 -6.53 -12.77
N GLY A 134 -6.52 -7.71 -12.20
CA GLY A 134 -5.16 -8.25 -12.05
C GLY A 134 -4.44 -8.36 -13.40
N LEU A 135 -5.10 -8.93 -14.42
CA LEU A 135 -4.55 -9.00 -15.77
C LEU A 135 -4.30 -7.61 -16.37
N THR A 136 -5.18 -6.63 -16.15
CA THR A 136 -4.95 -5.26 -16.62
C THR A 136 -3.74 -4.60 -15.93
N SER A 137 -3.49 -4.89 -14.65
CA SER A 137 -2.34 -4.35 -13.91
C SER A 137 -1.00 -4.92 -14.36
N LEU A 138 -1.01 -6.09 -15.02
CA LEU A 138 0.16 -6.74 -15.61
C LEU A 138 0.52 -6.18 -17.00
N GLY A 139 -0.34 -5.35 -17.59
CA GLY A 139 -0.10 -4.71 -18.89
C GLY A 139 0.93 -3.58 -18.79
N PRO A 140 1.50 -3.14 -19.94
CA PRO A 140 2.36 -1.96 -19.99
C PRO A 140 1.57 -0.68 -19.65
N VAL A 141 2.27 0.37 -19.23
CA VAL A 141 1.64 1.65 -18.89
C VAL A 141 1.26 2.38 -20.18
N THR A 142 -0.04 2.49 -20.47
CA THR A 142 -0.54 3.07 -21.74
C THR A 142 -1.19 4.45 -21.59
N SER A 143 -1.55 4.87 -20.38
CA SER A 143 -2.21 6.16 -20.19
C SER A 143 -1.20 7.31 -20.22
N ALA A 144 -1.42 8.29 -21.09
CA ALA A 144 -0.55 9.46 -21.25
C ALA A 144 -0.27 10.19 -19.92
N ASP A 145 -1.32 10.41 -19.11
CA ASP A 145 -1.18 11.04 -17.78
C ASP A 145 -0.29 10.24 -16.82
N ALA A 146 -0.32 8.90 -16.87
CA ALA A 146 0.58 8.11 -16.04
C ALA A 146 2.01 8.06 -16.58
N LEU A 147 2.17 8.10 -17.89
CA LEU A 147 3.47 8.07 -18.53
C LEU A 147 4.23 9.36 -18.27
N ASP A 148 3.55 10.50 -18.40
CA ASP A 148 4.10 11.82 -18.12
C ASP A 148 4.31 11.99 -16.61
N ASN A 149 3.23 12.05 -15.83
CA ASN A 149 3.32 12.52 -14.43
C ASN A 149 3.94 11.50 -13.47
N HIS A 150 3.62 10.21 -13.62
CA HIS A 150 3.96 9.20 -12.61
C HIS A 150 5.22 8.41 -12.96
N ILE A 151 5.33 7.94 -14.20
CA ILE A 151 6.53 7.27 -14.70
C ILE A 151 7.60 8.30 -15.05
N GLY A 152 7.24 9.42 -15.68
CA GLY A 152 8.19 10.49 -15.97
C GLY A 152 8.81 11.07 -14.69
N SER A 153 8.03 11.32 -13.63
CA SER A 153 8.61 11.75 -12.34
C SER A 153 9.53 10.68 -11.74
N ALA A 154 9.17 9.40 -11.83
CA ALA A 154 10.03 8.31 -11.39
C ALA A 154 11.37 8.26 -12.16
N ILE A 155 11.35 8.53 -13.47
CA ILE A 155 12.54 8.62 -14.32
C ILE A 155 13.39 9.83 -13.93
N ALA A 156 12.77 10.99 -13.70
CA ALA A 156 13.47 12.20 -13.25
C ALA A 156 14.19 11.95 -11.92
N ILE A 157 13.51 11.32 -10.94
CA ILE A 157 14.12 10.94 -9.66
C ILE A 157 15.37 10.07 -9.86
N LEU A 158 15.35 9.11 -10.78
CA LEU A 158 16.51 8.25 -11.05
C LEU A 158 17.64 8.97 -11.77
N ASN A 159 17.32 9.87 -12.70
CA ASN A 159 18.30 10.63 -13.48
C ASN A 159 19.01 11.67 -12.61
N ASP A 160 18.25 12.37 -11.77
CA ASP A 160 18.75 13.48 -10.97
C ASP A 160 19.29 12.99 -9.60
N GLY A 161 18.95 11.76 -9.18
CA GLY A 161 19.31 11.20 -7.88
C GLY A 161 18.42 11.65 -6.74
N GLY A 162 17.33 12.37 -7.02
CA GLY A 162 16.43 12.96 -6.04
C GLY A 162 15.22 13.62 -6.66
N LEU A 163 14.35 14.16 -5.81
CA LEU A 163 13.23 15.00 -6.22
C LEU A 163 13.71 16.44 -6.42
N PHE A 164 13.95 16.83 -7.68
CA PHE A 164 14.33 18.19 -8.05
C PHE A 164 13.18 19.03 -8.58
N GLY A 165 13.22 20.33 -8.29
CA GLY A 165 12.30 21.32 -8.82
C GLY A 165 12.60 21.76 -10.24
N HIS A 166 12.04 21.07 -11.22
CA HIS A 166 12.03 21.55 -12.61
C HIS A 166 11.04 22.72 -12.75
N HIS A 167 11.52 23.92 -13.08
CA HIS A 167 10.68 25.13 -13.17
C HIS A 167 9.61 25.05 -14.26
N GLU A 168 9.87 24.28 -15.31
CA GLU A 168 8.97 24.15 -16.47
C GLU A 168 7.94 23.02 -16.30
N TRP A 169 8.16 22.12 -15.33
CA TRP A 169 7.33 20.93 -15.12
C TRP A 169 6.60 20.97 -13.78
N PHE A 170 5.51 21.74 -13.73
CA PHE A 170 4.74 21.94 -12.50
C PHE A 170 4.17 20.65 -11.91
N HIS A 171 3.80 19.68 -12.74
CA HIS A 171 3.26 18.41 -12.25
C HIS A 171 4.30 17.57 -11.49
N HIS A 172 5.59 17.74 -11.76
CA HIS A 172 6.66 17.11 -11.00
C HIS A 172 6.66 17.52 -9.52
N ARG A 173 6.25 18.75 -9.21
CA ARG A 173 6.15 19.27 -7.84
C ARG A 173 5.05 18.61 -7.02
N LEU A 174 4.08 17.98 -7.69
CA LEU A 174 2.99 17.20 -7.07
C LEU A 174 3.38 15.74 -6.84
N SER A 175 4.60 15.35 -7.17
CA SER A 175 5.15 14.03 -6.93
C SER A 175 5.26 13.75 -5.43
N GLY A 176 4.78 12.58 -5.02
CA GLY A 176 4.71 12.15 -3.64
C GLY A 176 5.60 10.95 -3.36
N ASN A 177 5.33 10.30 -2.24
CA ASN A 177 6.06 9.10 -1.84
C ASN A 177 5.79 7.88 -2.76
N GLY A 178 4.70 7.87 -3.51
CA GLY A 178 4.37 6.77 -4.42
C GLY A 178 5.23 6.76 -5.69
N GLU A 179 5.58 7.92 -6.23
CA GLU A 179 6.49 8.07 -7.37
C GLU A 179 7.91 7.64 -7.00
N VAL A 180 8.34 7.87 -5.76
CA VAL A 180 9.63 7.36 -5.26
C VAL A 180 9.65 5.83 -5.22
N LEU A 181 8.54 5.18 -4.85
CA LEU A 181 8.43 3.72 -4.94
C LEU A 181 8.47 3.23 -6.39
N ASN A 182 7.84 3.94 -7.31
CA ASN A 182 7.93 3.65 -8.75
C ASN A 182 9.37 3.80 -9.26
N ALA A 183 10.09 4.85 -8.85
CA ALA A 183 11.49 5.09 -9.20
C ALA A 183 12.38 3.92 -8.74
N MET A 184 12.20 3.48 -7.49
CA MET A 184 12.91 2.32 -6.97
C MET A 184 12.70 1.08 -7.85
N ALA A 185 11.45 0.74 -8.19
CA ALA A 185 11.16 -0.43 -9.01
C ALA A 185 11.70 -0.28 -10.46
N LEU A 186 11.58 0.91 -11.03
CA LEU A 186 12.03 1.22 -12.38
C LEU A 186 13.56 1.12 -12.52
N SER A 187 14.32 1.29 -11.43
CA SER A 187 15.78 1.13 -11.43
C SER A 187 16.28 -0.28 -11.80
N ILE A 188 15.42 -1.30 -11.69
CA ILE A 188 15.66 -2.67 -12.18
C ILE A 188 14.77 -3.05 -13.36
N GLY A 189 14.08 -2.07 -13.92
CA GLY A 189 13.19 -2.21 -15.07
C GLY A 189 11.87 -2.89 -14.80
N ALA A 190 11.35 -2.79 -13.58
CA ALA A 190 10.04 -3.30 -13.19
C ALA A 190 8.94 -2.24 -13.40
N GLU A 191 8.57 -1.99 -14.66
CA GLU A 191 7.61 -0.93 -15.03
C GLU A 191 6.20 -1.17 -14.45
N GLN A 192 5.74 -2.42 -14.41
CA GLN A 192 4.40 -2.80 -13.94
C GLN A 192 4.27 -2.80 -12.41
N PHE A 193 5.32 -2.46 -11.67
CA PHE A 193 5.29 -2.47 -10.21
C PHE A 193 4.22 -1.51 -9.66
N GLY A 194 4.14 -0.30 -10.18
CA GLY A 194 3.21 0.71 -9.67
C GLY A 194 1.75 0.29 -9.81
N SER A 195 1.36 -0.25 -10.96
CA SER A 195 0.00 -0.78 -11.22
C SER A 195 -0.28 -2.02 -10.36
N LEU A 196 0.69 -2.92 -10.21
CA LEU A 196 0.57 -4.08 -9.31
C LEU A 196 0.42 -3.68 -7.83
N LEU A 197 1.09 -2.60 -7.39
CA LEU A 197 0.90 -2.06 -6.06
C LEU A 197 -0.53 -1.52 -5.89
N GLN A 198 -1.11 -0.85 -6.90
CA GLN A 198 -2.52 -0.43 -6.86
C GLN A 198 -3.47 -1.62 -6.80
N PHE A 199 -3.22 -2.67 -7.60
CA PHE A 199 -4.04 -3.88 -7.60
C PHE A 199 -3.95 -4.64 -6.27
N THR A 200 -2.76 -4.79 -5.69
CA THR A 200 -2.63 -5.42 -4.36
C THR A 200 -3.27 -4.59 -3.26
N SER A 201 -3.31 -3.28 -3.41
CA SER A 201 -4.08 -2.38 -2.54
C SER A 201 -5.57 -2.61 -2.62
N LEU A 202 -6.11 -2.89 -3.81
CA LEU A 202 -7.50 -3.34 -3.98
C LEU A 202 -7.74 -4.69 -3.29
N LEU A 203 -6.83 -5.66 -3.45
CA LEU A 203 -6.94 -6.96 -2.76
C LEU A 203 -6.94 -6.80 -1.24
N ALA A 204 -6.16 -5.87 -0.70
CA ALA A 204 -6.15 -5.55 0.72
C ALA A 204 -7.51 -4.98 1.19
N ILE A 205 -8.12 -4.08 0.41
CA ILE A 205 -9.46 -3.53 0.71
C ILE A 205 -10.51 -4.65 0.68
N VAL A 206 -10.51 -5.48 -0.35
CA VAL A 206 -11.45 -6.63 -0.46
C VAL A 206 -11.23 -7.62 0.68
N GLY A 207 -9.98 -7.93 1.02
CA GLY A 207 -9.63 -8.79 2.15
C GLY A 207 -10.19 -8.26 3.47
N THR A 208 -10.10 -6.95 3.70
CA THR A 208 -10.73 -6.28 4.85
C THR A 208 -12.25 -6.46 4.85
N LEU A 209 -12.93 -6.14 3.73
CA LEU A 209 -14.39 -6.22 3.64
C LEU A 209 -14.94 -7.65 3.88
N LEU A 210 -14.23 -8.66 3.39
CA LEU A 210 -14.67 -10.05 3.51
C LEU A 210 -14.35 -10.67 4.88
N PHE A 211 -13.14 -10.41 5.42
CA PHE A 211 -12.59 -11.20 6.52
C PHE A 211 -12.53 -10.45 7.86
N VAL A 212 -12.80 -9.14 7.91
CA VAL A 212 -12.93 -8.42 9.18
C VAL A 212 -13.97 -9.09 10.07
N GLN A 213 -13.59 -9.30 11.33
CA GLN A 213 -14.46 -9.89 12.33
C GLN A 213 -15.37 -8.80 12.92
N PRO A 214 -16.67 -9.07 13.07
CA PRO A 214 -17.60 -8.10 13.64
C PRO A 214 -17.31 -7.94 15.15
N ILE A 215 -17.40 -6.69 15.64
CA ILE A 215 -17.18 -6.36 17.06
C ILE A 215 -18.28 -6.95 17.95
N SER A 216 -19.51 -7.02 17.46
CA SER A 216 -20.65 -7.61 18.17
C SER A 216 -21.12 -8.90 17.49
N LYS A 217 -21.38 -9.96 18.28
CA LYS A 217 -22.01 -11.20 17.79
C LYS A 217 -23.46 -11.01 17.31
N VAL A 218 -24.09 -9.87 17.65
CA VAL A 218 -25.50 -9.55 17.36
C VAL A 218 -25.74 -9.26 15.88
N PHE A 219 -24.77 -8.67 15.18
CA PHE A 219 -24.84 -8.42 13.73
C PHE A 219 -24.06 -9.48 12.96
N GLN A 220 -24.49 -10.74 13.03
CA GLN A 220 -24.11 -11.74 12.04
C GLN A 220 -25.00 -11.58 10.80
N GLY A 221 -24.72 -10.55 9.99
CA GLY A 221 -25.30 -10.48 8.65
C GLY A 221 -24.96 -11.75 7.86
N SER A 222 -25.82 -12.13 6.90
CA SER A 222 -25.54 -13.27 6.02
C SER A 222 -24.18 -13.08 5.36
N GLY A 223 -23.40 -14.15 5.19
CA GLY A 223 -22.08 -14.07 4.56
C GLY A 223 -22.11 -13.43 3.17
N GLU A 224 -23.25 -13.53 2.47
CA GLU A 224 -23.49 -12.93 1.15
C GLU A 224 -23.50 -11.40 1.16
N SER A 225 -23.94 -10.75 2.24
CA SER A 225 -23.94 -9.29 2.34
C SER A 225 -22.54 -8.68 2.21
N ARG A 226 -21.51 -9.35 2.75
CA ARG A 226 -20.10 -8.92 2.63
C ARG A 226 -19.61 -9.01 1.19
N TYR A 227 -20.00 -10.06 0.48
CA TYR A 227 -19.67 -10.22 -0.93
C TYR A 227 -20.39 -9.18 -1.79
N LEU A 228 -21.63 -8.82 -1.47
CA LEU A 228 -22.34 -7.72 -2.14
C LEU A 228 -21.63 -6.38 -1.96
N ILE A 229 -21.22 -6.04 -0.73
CA ILE A 229 -20.48 -4.80 -0.45
C ILE A 229 -19.14 -4.79 -1.19
N ALA A 230 -18.38 -5.89 -1.14
CA ALA A 230 -17.12 -6.02 -1.87
C ALA A 230 -17.32 -5.92 -3.38
N LEU A 231 -18.36 -6.55 -3.92
CA LEU A 231 -18.70 -6.48 -5.34
C LEU A 231 -19.06 -5.05 -5.75
N ALA A 232 -19.89 -4.36 -4.97
CA ALA A 232 -20.24 -2.96 -5.23
C ALA A 232 -18.99 -2.07 -5.27
N ALA A 233 -18.07 -2.24 -4.32
CA ALA A 233 -16.81 -1.50 -4.27
C ALA A 233 -15.92 -1.77 -5.50
N VAL A 234 -15.77 -3.04 -5.91
CA VAL A 234 -14.93 -3.44 -7.05
C VAL A 234 -15.57 -3.09 -8.40
N SER A 235 -16.89 -3.10 -8.50
CA SER A 235 -17.62 -2.83 -9.76
C SER A 235 -17.64 -1.35 -10.17
N ALA A 236 -17.17 -0.44 -9.32
CA ALA A 236 -17.12 0.98 -9.66
C ALA A 236 -16.17 1.20 -10.85
N PRO A 237 -16.62 1.83 -11.96
CA PRO A 237 -15.81 1.97 -13.18
C PRO A 237 -14.44 2.61 -12.95
N VAL A 238 -14.35 3.53 -11.99
CA VAL A 238 -13.10 4.21 -11.63
C VAL A 238 -12.00 3.23 -11.19
N VAL A 239 -12.36 2.12 -10.53
CA VAL A 239 -11.39 1.16 -9.98
C VAL A 239 -10.52 0.55 -11.08
N ILE A 240 -11.08 0.30 -12.26
CA ILE A 240 -10.33 -0.25 -13.40
C ILE A 240 -9.17 0.70 -13.77
N PHE A 241 -9.48 2.00 -13.90
CA PHE A 241 -8.47 3.03 -14.22
C PHE A 241 -7.42 3.19 -13.12
N LEU A 242 -7.80 3.01 -11.85
CA LEU A 242 -6.87 3.12 -10.75
C LEU A 242 -5.95 1.91 -10.63
N THR A 243 -6.41 0.71 -11.00
CA THR A 243 -5.60 -0.51 -10.94
C THR A 243 -4.72 -0.73 -12.16
N SER A 244 -5.06 -0.15 -13.31
CA SER A 244 -4.33 -0.33 -14.56
C SER A 244 -3.16 0.65 -14.76
N ALA A 245 -3.07 1.69 -13.94
CA ALA A 245 -2.04 2.72 -14.04
C ALA A 245 -1.19 2.82 -12.75
N PRO A 246 0.09 3.19 -12.84
CA PRO A 246 1.00 3.32 -11.70
C PRO A 246 0.75 4.61 -10.89
N LYS A 247 -0.50 5.05 -10.76
CA LYS A 247 -0.89 6.26 -10.06
C LYS A 247 -1.12 5.93 -8.58
N PRO A 248 -0.41 6.56 -7.62
CA PRO A 248 -0.55 6.28 -6.19
C PRO A 248 -1.92 6.74 -5.63
N GLN A 249 -2.98 5.98 -5.88
CA GLN A 249 -4.35 6.33 -5.47
C GLN A 249 -5.04 5.20 -4.70
N MET A 250 -5.12 3.97 -5.24
CA MET A 250 -5.64 2.82 -4.49
C MET A 250 -4.79 2.48 -3.27
N TRP A 251 -3.48 2.72 -3.35
CA TRP A 251 -2.55 2.50 -2.25
C TRP A 251 -2.87 3.35 -1.01
N PRO A 252 -2.90 4.69 -1.06
CA PRO A 252 -3.34 5.51 0.08
C PRO A 252 -4.82 5.30 0.47
N ILE A 253 -5.71 4.95 -0.47
CA ILE A 253 -7.08 4.52 -0.12
C ILE A 253 -7.03 3.30 0.79
N SER A 254 -6.23 2.29 0.45
CA SER A 254 -6.08 1.08 1.26
C SER A 254 -5.52 1.38 2.66
N MET A 255 -4.56 2.31 2.77
CA MET A 255 -4.06 2.78 4.07
C MET A 255 -5.16 3.41 4.93
N THR A 256 -5.97 4.31 4.35
CA THR A 256 -7.04 4.99 5.09
C THR A 256 -8.17 4.04 5.48
N VAL A 257 -8.49 3.04 4.63
CA VAL A 257 -9.43 1.95 4.95
C VAL A 257 -8.90 1.10 6.11
N LEU A 258 -7.62 0.72 6.07
CA LEU A 258 -6.98 -0.02 7.16
C LEU A 258 -6.99 0.79 8.46
N ALA A 259 -6.62 2.08 8.39
CA ALA A 259 -6.64 2.99 9.51
C ALA A 259 -8.06 3.13 10.09
N PHE A 260 -9.09 3.20 9.25
CA PHE A 260 -10.48 3.26 9.68
C PHE A 260 -10.90 2.00 10.43
N VAL A 261 -10.60 0.82 9.87
CA VAL A 261 -10.91 -0.47 10.50
C VAL A 261 -10.20 -0.64 11.84
N LEU A 262 -8.92 -0.26 11.91
CA LEU A 262 -8.16 -0.25 13.16
C LEU A 262 -8.78 0.72 14.16
N SER A 263 -9.21 1.91 13.73
CA SER A 263 -9.85 2.90 14.60
C SER A 263 -11.16 2.40 15.19
N VAL A 264 -11.95 1.67 14.40
CA VAL A 264 -13.15 0.97 14.88
C VAL A 264 -12.76 -0.15 15.86
N GLN A 265 -11.69 -0.89 15.59
CA GLN A 265 -11.16 -1.91 16.47
C GLN A 265 -10.58 -1.38 17.79
N LEU A 266 -10.12 -0.13 17.84
CA LEU A 266 -9.70 0.50 19.08
C LEU A 266 -10.84 0.49 20.09
N SER A 267 -12.11 0.58 19.68
CA SER A 267 -13.26 0.60 20.59
C SER A 267 -13.54 -0.72 21.32
N ARG A 268 -12.73 -1.77 21.10
CA ARG A 268 -12.88 -3.08 21.74
C ARG A 268 -12.56 -2.98 23.24
N GLN A 269 -13.44 -3.54 24.06
CA GLN A 269 -13.22 -3.68 25.50
C GLN A 269 -12.24 -4.84 25.78
N ASN A 270 -11.48 -4.75 26.89
CA ASN A 270 -10.53 -5.77 27.36
C ASN A 270 -9.24 -5.96 26.52
N VAL A 271 -8.83 -4.95 25.75
CA VAL A 271 -7.52 -4.93 25.08
C VAL A 271 -6.46 -4.35 26.01
N THR A 272 -5.24 -4.90 26.00
CA THR A 272 -4.13 -4.38 26.81
C THR A 272 -3.75 -2.97 26.33
N ARG A 273 -3.33 -2.11 27.27
CA ARG A 273 -2.89 -0.73 26.96
C ARG A 273 -1.79 -0.71 25.88
N SER A 274 -0.80 -1.60 25.98
CA SER A 274 0.30 -1.67 25.00
C SER A 274 -0.21 -1.97 23.59
N ARG A 275 -1.18 -2.88 23.47
CA ARG A 275 -1.79 -3.23 22.19
C ARG A 275 -2.61 -2.09 21.60
N LEU A 276 -3.40 -1.41 22.43
CA LEU A 276 -4.19 -0.26 22.02
C LEU A 276 -3.30 0.89 21.50
N MET A 277 -2.21 1.19 22.22
CA MET A 277 -1.24 2.21 21.81
C MET A 277 -0.55 1.86 20.49
N LEU A 278 -0.26 0.58 20.28
CA LEU A 278 0.37 0.07 19.07
C LEU A 278 -0.59 0.10 17.87
N GLU A 279 -1.85 -0.30 18.04
CA GLU A 279 -2.91 -0.13 17.02
C GLU A 279 -3.11 1.36 16.66
N TYR A 280 -3.16 2.24 17.67
CA TYR A 280 -3.28 3.68 17.44
C TYR A 280 -2.05 4.28 16.74
N SER A 281 -0.83 3.86 17.10
CA SER A 281 0.40 4.30 16.42
C SER A 281 0.39 3.93 14.94
N LEU A 282 -0.10 2.73 14.61
CA LEU A 282 -0.23 2.29 13.23
C LEU A 282 -1.27 3.12 12.47
N VAL A 283 -2.40 3.47 13.10
CA VAL A 283 -3.39 4.39 12.52
C VAL A 283 -2.76 5.74 12.19
N CYS A 284 -2.05 6.35 13.13
CA CYS A 284 -1.37 7.63 12.90
C CYS A 284 -0.37 7.53 11.74
N LEU A 285 0.46 6.49 11.73
CA LEU A 285 1.46 6.28 10.69
C LEU A 285 0.81 6.11 9.30
N LEU A 286 -0.24 5.28 9.18
CA LEU A 286 -0.96 5.06 7.93
C LEU A 286 -1.58 6.35 7.38
N VAL A 287 -2.22 7.15 8.25
CA VAL A 287 -2.84 8.41 7.84
C VAL A 287 -1.78 9.41 7.37
N MET A 288 -0.69 9.57 8.11
CA MET A 288 0.37 10.53 7.75
C MET A 288 1.05 10.15 6.44
N VAL A 289 1.39 8.86 6.24
CA VAL A 289 2.00 8.39 4.99
C VAL A 289 1.03 8.50 3.81
N ALA A 290 -0.28 8.31 4.03
CA ALA A 290 -1.28 8.52 2.97
C ALA A 290 -1.33 9.98 2.51
N THR A 291 -1.20 10.96 3.42
CA THR A 291 -1.19 12.39 3.05
C THR A 291 0.00 12.78 2.17
N GLN A 292 1.14 12.08 2.31
CA GLN A 292 2.33 12.29 1.49
C GLN A 292 2.20 11.72 0.07
N ALA A 293 1.24 10.83 -0.17
CA ALA A 293 0.99 10.30 -1.51
C ALA A 293 0.27 11.34 -2.37
N LYS A 294 -0.77 11.98 -1.82
CA LYS A 294 -1.46 13.15 -2.41
C LYS A 294 -2.17 13.95 -1.32
N PHE A 295 -2.24 15.27 -1.50
CA PHE A 295 -2.91 16.19 -0.57
C PHE A 295 -4.39 15.83 -0.30
N ASN A 296 -5.10 15.26 -1.28
CA ASN A 296 -6.50 14.85 -1.13
C ASN A 296 -6.72 13.87 0.03
N TYR A 297 -5.69 13.11 0.43
CA TYR A 297 -5.77 12.18 1.55
C TYR A 297 -5.66 12.87 2.92
N ILE A 298 -5.37 14.17 2.99
CA ILE A 298 -5.47 14.96 4.22
C ILE A 298 -6.92 14.93 4.73
N LEU A 299 -7.91 15.05 3.84
CA LEU A 299 -9.32 15.07 4.24
C LEU A 299 -9.77 13.70 4.72
N GLY A 300 -9.59 12.65 3.91
CA GLY A 300 -9.99 11.28 4.27
C GLY A 300 -9.19 10.73 5.45
N GLY A 301 -7.86 10.86 5.41
CA GLY A 301 -6.97 10.43 6.48
C GLY A 301 -7.16 11.24 7.76
N GLY A 302 -7.31 12.57 7.66
CA GLY A 302 -7.54 13.45 8.80
C GLY A 302 -8.83 13.12 9.55
N LEU A 303 -9.93 12.87 8.82
CA LEU A 303 -11.18 12.42 9.44
C LEU A 303 -11.00 11.10 10.22
N VAL A 304 -10.32 10.12 9.63
CA VAL A 304 -10.02 8.84 10.30
C VAL A 304 -9.12 9.04 11.52
N GLY A 305 -8.09 9.89 11.41
CA GLY A 305 -7.18 10.21 12.51
C GLY A 305 -7.90 10.90 13.68
N ILE A 306 -8.78 11.86 13.40
CA ILE A 306 -9.62 12.51 14.41
C ILE A 306 -10.55 11.47 15.06
N MET A 307 -11.20 10.61 14.28
CA MET A 307 -12.04 9.55 14.81
C MET A 307 -11.27 8.62 15.76
N ALA A 308 -10.07 8.19 15.36
CA ALA A 308 -9.19 7.36 16.19
C ALA A 308 -8.81 8.06 17.49
N PHE A 309 -8.45 9.35 17.42
CA PHE A 309 -8.14 10.15 18.59
C PHE A 309 -9.35 10.24 19.53
N VAL A 310 -10.54 10.54 19.02
CA VAL A 310 -11.77 10.59 19.81
C VAL A 310 -12.07 9.24 20.48
N VAL A 311 -11.84 8.12 19.80
CA VAL A 311 -12.00 6.78 20.41
C VAL A 311 -11.00 6.57 21.54
N MET A 312 -9.75 6.99 21.38
CA MET A 312 -8.72 6.91 22.43
C MET A 312 -9.03 7.80 23.64
N THR A 313 -9.55 9.01 23.42
CA THR A 313 -9.92 9.91 24.53
C THR A 313 -11.09 9.35 25.33
N LYS A 314 -12.09 8.76 24.66
CA LYS A 314 -13.22 8.08 25.31
C LYS A 314 -12.80 6.87 26.16
N GLN A 315 -11.66 6.25 25.84
CA GLN A 315 -11.09 5.16 26.65
C GLN A 315 -10.18 5.64 27.79
N GLY A 316 -10.06 6.94 28.01
CA GLY A 316 -9.22 7.51 29.07
C GLY A 316 -7.75 7.71 28.70
N TYR A 317 -7.37 7.50 27.44
CA TYR A 317 -5.98 7.60 26.96
C TYR A 317 -5.67 8.94 26.27
N PHE A 318 -6.24 10.05 26.74
CA PHE A 318 -6.05 11.37 26.13
C PHE A 318 -4.57 11.77 26.00
N LYS A 319 -3.82 11.81 27.11
CA LYS A 319 -2.41 12.26 27.09
C LYS A 319 -1.52 11.37 26.21
N PRO A 320 -1.56 10.03 26.32
CA PRO A 320 -0.79 9.16 25.42
C PRO A 320 -1.17 9.33 23.94
N ALA A 321 -2.45 9.47 23.63
CA ALA A 321 -2.91 9.65 22.24
C ALA A 321 -2.42 10.98 21.66
N LEU A 322 -2.52 12.07 22.42
CA LEU A 322 -2.03 13.38 21.98
C LEU A 322 -0.52 13.36 21.75
N LEU A 323 0.25 12.82 22.69
CA LEU A 323 1.72 12.76 22.59
C LEU A 323 2.16 11.89 21.40
N LEU A 324 1.52 10.73 21.21
CA LEU A 324 1.85 9.85 20.11
C LEU A 324 1.45 10.47 18.75
N GLY A 325 0.28 11.10 18.66
CA GLY A 325 -0.15 11.83 17.47
C GLY A 325 0.84 12.94 17.09
N LEU A 326 1.20 13.80 18.05
CA LEU A 326 2.20 14.86 17.83
C LEU A 326 3.56 14.29 17.44
N LEU A 327 4.02 13.23 18.10
CA LEU A 327 5.27 12.56 17.75
C LEU A 327 5.24 12.05 16.30
N THR A 328 4.14 11.43 15.86
CA THR A 328 4.03 10.98 14.46
C THR A 328 3.99 12.14 13.48
N VAL A 329 3.38 13.28 13.82
CA VAL A 329 3.44 14.49 12.97
C VAL A 329 4.89 14.98 12.84
N ILE A 330 5.60 15.09 13.96
CA ILE A 330 6.99 15.58 13.99
C ILE A 330 7.94 14.65 13.22
N VAL A 331 7.76 13.34 13.34
CA VAL A 331 8.68 12.35 12.74
C VAL A 331 8.32 12.05 11.29
N VAL A 332 7.03 11.96 10.96
CA VAL A 332 6.59 11.48 9.65
C VAL A 332 6.19 12.63 8.73
N LEU A 333 5.44 13.61 9.22
CA LEU A 333 4.82 14.62 8.35
C LEU A 333 5.71 15.86 8.15
N ILE A 334 6.27 16.42 9.23
CA ILE A 334 7.05 17.66 9.16
C ILE A 334 8.32 17.53 8.30
N PRO A 335 9.14 16.47 8.40
CA PRO A 335 10.41 16.43 7.67
C PRO A 335 10.20 16.45 6.16
N PRO A 336 9.30 15.64 5.55
CA PRO A 336 9.02 15.76 4.13
C PRO A 336 8.50 17.13 3.70
N ILE A 337 7.64 17.80 4.49
CA ILE A 337 7.14 19.14 4.16
C ILE A 337 8.30 20.16 4.14
N ALA A 338 9.14 20.14 5.17
CA ALA A 338 10.28 21.05 5.26
C ALA A 338 11.29 20.81 4.12
N LEU A 339 11.61 19.54 3.84
CA LEU A 339 12.51 19.18 2.76
C LEU A 339 11.93 19.51 1.38
N LYS A 340 10.62 19.32 1.19
CA LYS A 340 9.90 19.67 -0.04
C LYS A 340 9.90 21.19 -0.27
N SER A 341 9.73 21.98 0.78
CA SER A 341 9.83 23.45 0.71
C SER A 341 11.22 23.91 0.27
N ILE A 342 12.29 23.27 0.77
CA ILE A 342 13.66 23.56 0.37
C ILE A 342 13.92 23.10 -1.08
N ALA A 343 13.55 21.86 -1.43
CA ALA A 343 13.83 21.26 -2.73
C ALA A 343 13.11 21.96 -3.89
N PHE A 344 11.92 22.53 -3.64
CA PHE A 344 11.13 23.22 -4.67
C PHE A 344 11.16 24.75 -4.59
N ASP A 345 11.88 25.33 -3.61
CA ASP A 345 11.90 26.77 -3.30
C ASP A 345 10.48 27.34 -3.16
N THR A 346 9.67 26.71 -2.28
CA THR A 346 8.27 27.08 -2.03
C THR A 346 8.00 27.32 -0.57
N SER A 347 6.88 27.99 -0.26
CA SER A 347 6.47 28.16 1.14
C SER A 347 6.10 26.81 1.78
N LEU A 348 6.17 26.72 3.11
CA LEU A 348 5.75 25.50 3.84
C LEU A 348 4.28 25.14 3.58
N ILE A 349 3.43 26.13 3.30
CA ILE A 349 2.01 25.91 2.98
C ILE A 349 1.91 25.25 1.60
N ASP A 350 2.64 25.76 0.61
CA ASP A 350 2.64 25.20 -0.75
C ASP A 350 3.32 23.82 -0.79
N ALA A 351 4.32 23.57 0.05
CA ALA A 351 4.96 22.27 0.17
C ALA A 351 4.05 21.23 0.84
N PHE A 352 3.17 21.67 1.75
CA PHE A 352 2.18 20.80 2.38
C PHE A 352 1.04 20.39 1.43
N ILE A 353 0.71 21.26 0.47
CA ILE A 353 -0.29 21.01 -0.59
C ILE A 353 0.33 20.18 -1.74
#